data_AF-A0A671VYN2-F1
#
_entry.id   AF-A0A671VYN2-F1
#
_cell.length_a   1.000
_cell.length_b   1.000
_cell.length_c   1.000
_cell.angle_alpha   90.00
_cell.angle_beta   90.00
_cell.angle_gamma   90.00
#
_symmetry.space_group_name_H-M   'P 1'
#
loop_
_entity.id
_entity.type
_entity.pdbx_description
1 polymer ?
#
loop_
_entity_poly.entity_id
_entity_poly.type
_entity_poly.pdbx_seq_one_letter_code
_entity_poly.pdbx_strand_id
1 'polypeptide(L)'
;MAMRKGSTSKASNKLVINSVAFYDHITRSLLQQGISLSDPLLGLKRKAPRNPQARGRAEERRLQGEEDGEYVLDAAPPPLTLAQKLGLVASPAGRLTEDEWTQVKARSIQQGESSQPCAVCREEFLLQPQVLLSCSHVFHRACVQAFERFSGRRCCPMCRKEQYETRVIHDAAQLFRHQSATRIQACWRGYVARKRYTKLRRSICPKDKRLRRKFFEEKLQELNDSFVRYCHTDTEAFLSDINRSLSSSRRVFQQLERKHVSEPRENDWERIQSQVIHRGVWDCPICLTDLCSPSLPTEGDASSHRQHRPTVLLSCSHVFHQICLEAFEAFTTESRPSCPVCRSVYHKKLI
;
A
#
# COMPACT_ATOMS: atom_id res chain seq x y z
N MET A 1 67.85 -47.37 -68.92
CA MET A 1 67.62 -46.50 -67.75
C MET A 1 66.37 -45.66 -68.02
N ALA A 2 65.30 -45.85 -67.26
CA ALA A 2 64.16 -44.90 -67.24
C ALA A 2 63.59 -44.89 -65.82
N MET A 3 63.98 -43.89 -65.03
CA MET A 3 63.48 -43.68 -63.69
C MET A 3 62.10 -43.03 -63.74
N ARG A 4 61.08 -43.71 -63.23
CA ARG A 4 59.81 -43.10 -62.84
C ARG A 4 60.05 -42.23 -61.61
N LYS A 5 60.09 -40.90 -61.77
CA LYS A 5 60.04 -39.94 -60.65
C LYS A 5 58.59 -39.54 -60.38
N GLY A 6 58.18 -39.74 -59.13
CA GLY A 6 56.80 -39.71 -58.67
C GLY A 6 56.16 -38.33 -58.58
N SER A 7 54.85 -38.33 -58.76
CA SER A 7 53.94 -37.19 -58.69
C SER A 7 53.06 -37.23 -57.42
N THR A 8 53.67 -37.44 -56.23
CA THR A 8 52.93 -37.63 -54.96
C THR A 8 52.94 -36.41 -54.02
N SER A 9 53.76 -35.38 -54.27
CA SER A 9 53.97 -34.27 -53.31
C SER A 9 52.76 -33.35 -53.11
N LYS A 10 51.97 -33.08 -54.16
CA LYS A 10 50.80 -32.19 -54.08
C LYS A 10 49.64 -32.78 -53.27
N ALA A 11 49.45 -34.11 -53.32
CA ALA A 11 48.43 -34.80 -52.54
C ALA A 11 48.80 -34.85 -51.04
N SER A 12 50.08 -35.09 -50.74
CA SER A 12 50.60 -35.10 -49.36
C SER A 12 50.42 -33.75 -48.66
N ASN A 13 50.73 -32.64 -49.35
CA ASN A 13 50.58 -31.30 -48.76
C ASN A 13 49.10 -30.94 -48.47
N LYS A 14 48.17 -31.36 -49.33
CA LYS A 14 46.73 -31.15 -49.11
C LYS A 14 46.22 -31.96 -47.91
N LEU A 15 46.72 -33.17 -47.72
CA LEU A 15 46.40 -34.01 -46.56
C LEU A 15 46.89 -33.38 -45.25
N VAL A 16 48.12 -32.84 -45.24
CA VAL A 16 48.70 -32.13 -44.08
C VAL A 16 47.87 -30.90 -43.73
N ILE A 17 47.55 -30.04 -44.71
CA ILE A 17 46.73 -28.83 -44.48
C ILE A 17 45.34 -29.19 -43.94
N ASN A 18 44.69 -30.21 -44.50
CA ASN A 18 43.39 -30.67 -44.02
C ASN A 18 43.47 -31.21 -42.58
N SER A 19 44.51 -31.99 -42.27
CA SER A 19 44.70 -32.52 -40.91
C SER A 19 44.91 -31.41 -39.87
N VAL A 20 45.75 -30.42 -40.17
CA VAL A 20 45.97 -29.26 -39.30
C VAL A 20 44.68 -28.44 -39.13
N ALA A 21 43.91 -28.26 -40.22
CA ALA A 21 42.63 -27.59 -40.16
C ALA A 21 41.62 -28.31 -39.25
N PHE A 22 41.56 -29.66 -39.30
CA PHE A 22 40.72 -30.46 -38.41
C PHE A 22 41.18 -30.38 -36.95
N TYR A 23 42.49 -30.45 -36.68
CA TYR A 23 43.03 -30.31 -35.32
C TYR A 23 42.72 -28.93 -34.72
N ASP A 24 42.88 -27.84 -35.49
CA ASP A 24 42.47 -26.49 -35.06
C ASP A 24 40.98 -26.43 -34.75
N HIS A 25 40.14 -27.02 -35.61
CA HIS A 25 38.69 -27.06 -35.42
C HIS A 25 38.28 -27.80 -34.15
N ILE A 26 38.83 -28.99 -33.90
CA ILE A 26 38.56 -29.78 -32.70
C ILE A 26 39.00 -29.01 -31.45
N THR A 27 40.21 -28.44 -31.47
CA THR A 27 40.75 -27.68 -30.33
C THR A 27 39.88 -26.47 -30.00
N ARG A 28 39.48 -25.69 -31.01
CA ARG A 28 38.60 -24.52 -30.82
C ARG A 28 37.19 -24.90 -30.38
N SER A 29 36.64 -25.99 -30.90
CA SER A 29 35.30 -26.48 -30.53
C SER A 29 35.26 -26.95 -29.06
N LEU A 30 36.28 -27.69 -28.61
CA LEU A 30 36.40 -28.14 -27.22
C LEU A 30 36.58 -26.97 -26.24
N LEU A 31 37.32 -25.92 -26.63
CA LEU A 31 37.45 -24.69 -25.84
C LEU A 31 36.13 -23.89 -25.76
N GLN A 32 35.29 -23.94 -26.80
CA GLN A 32 33.98 -23.26 -26.81
C GLN A 32 32.90 -24.02 -26.03
N GLN A 33 32.97 -25.35 -25.97
CA GLN A 33 32.00 -26.18 -25.25
C GLN A 33 32.18 -26.17 -23.72
N GLY A 34 33.29 -25.64 -23.21
CA GLY A 34 33.52 -25.50 -21.78
C GLY A 34 33.69 -26.84 -21.09
N ILE A 35 34.94 -27.30 -20.97
CA ILE A 35 35.32 -28.11 -19.81
C ILE A 35 35.00 -27.24 -18.59
N SER A 36 33.87 -27.52 -17.95
CA SER A 36 33.50 -26.99 -16.65
C SER A 36 34.41 -27.64 -15.60
N LEU A 37 35.66 -27.20 -15.56
CA LEU A 37 36.49 -27.34 -14.37
C LEU A 37 36.39 -26.01 -13.64
N SER A 38 35.60 -26.03 -12.58
CA SER A 38 35.55 -24.99 -11.56
C SER A 38 36.98 -24.71 -11.07
N ASP A 39 37.52 -23.55 -11.40
CA ASP A 39 38.73 -23.02 -10.79
C ASP A 39 38.32 -21.94 -9.76
N PRO A 40 38.45 -22.20 -8.46
CA PRO A 40 38.32 -21.18 -7.43
C PRO A 40 39.60 -20.34 -7.44
N LEU A 41 39.45 -19.04 -7.19
CA LEU A 41 40.51 -18.04 -6.97
C LEU A 41 40.95 -17.26 -8.20
N LEU A 42 40.30 -16.12 -8.45
CA LEU A 42 40.84 -14.78 -8.75
C LEU A 42 39.61 -13.85 -8.92
N GLY A 43 39.45 -12.68 -8.33
CA GLY A 43 40.24 -11.90 -7.39
C GLY A 43 39.36 -10.78 -6.84
N LEU A 44 39.54 -10.50 -5.56
CA LEU A 44 38.92 -9.38 -4.84
C LEU A 44 39.30 -8.06 -5.55
N LYS A 45 38.34 -7.38 -6.21
CA LYS A 45 38.49 -5.97 -6.58
C LYS A 45 37.59 -5.11 -5.70
N ARG A 46 38.23 -4.40 -4.76
CA ARG A 46 37.64 -3.36 -3.90
C ARG A 46 36.96 -2.29 -4.76
N LYS A 47 35.69 -1.99 -4.47
CA LYS A 47 34.98 -0.83 -5.02
C LYS A 47 35.38 0.42 -4.23
N ALA A 48 35.84 1.46 -4.93
CA ALA A 48 36.00 2.80 -4.35
C ALA A 48 34.61 3.44 -4.09
N PRO A 49 34.46 4.30 -3.07
CA PRO A 49 33.18 4.94 -2.75
C PRO A 49 32.87 6.03 -3.79
N ARG A 50 31.68 5.92 -4.42
CA ARG A 50 31.17 6.92 -5.38
C ARG A 50 30.18 7.84 -4.69
N ASN A 51 30.39 9.15 -4.89
CA ASN A 51 29.70 10.28 -4.28
C ASN A 51 28.16 10.29 -4.57
N PRO A 52 27.27 10.44 -3.56
CA PRO A 52 25.80 10.34 -3.73
C PRO A 52 25.11 11.50 -4.47
N GLN A 53 25.79 12.63 -4.70
CA GLN A 53 25.16 13.87 -5.19
C GLN A 53 25.00 13.96 -6.72
N ALA A 54 25.54 13.01 -7.49
CA ALA A 54 25.40 12.98 -8.95
C ALA A 54 24.12 12.29 -9.46
N ARG A 55 23.29 11.72 -8.58
CA ARG A 55 22.05 11.02 -8.98
C ARG A 55 20.94 11.98 -9.41
N GLY A 56 20.76 13.10 -8.73
CA GLY A 56 19.59 13.97 -8.93
C GLY A 56 19.47 14.63 -10.31
N ARG A 57 20.57 14.83 -11.04
CA ARG A 57 20.57 15.56 -12.33
C ARG A 57 20.69 14.67 -13.56
N ALA A 58 21.05 13.40 -13.37
CA ALA A 58 21.13 12.39 -14.44
C ALA A 58 19.80 11.65 -14.64
N GLU A 59 18.94 11.64 -13.62
CA GLU A 59 17.64 10.96 -13.65
C GLU A 59 16.60 11.74 -14.47
N GLU A 60 16.62 13.07 -14.46
CA GLU A 60 15.70 13.91 -15.24
C GLU A 60 16.03 13.97 -16.74
N ARG A 61 17.28 13.74 -17.14
CA ARG A 61 17.69 13.71 -18.56
C ARG A 61 17.53 12.34 -19.23
N ARG A 62 17.24 11.27 -18.49
CA ARG A 62 16.98 9.92 -19.04
C ARG A 62 15.53 9.68 -19.45
N LEU A 63 14.63 10.60 -19.12
CA LEU A 63 13.20 10.50 -19.44
C LEU A 63 12.83 11.10 -20.82
N GLN A 64 13.82 11.55 -21.60
CA GLN A 64 13.63 12.10 -22.94
C GLN A 64 14.59 11.40 -23.91
N GLY A 65 14.15 10.27 -24.46
CA GLY A 65 14.73 9.71 -25.69
C GLY A 65 15.90 8.73 -25.53
N GLU A 66 15.87 7.79 -24.57
CA GLU A 66 16.57 6.52 -24.79
C GLU A 66 15.73 5.72 -25.79
N GLU A 67 16.26 5.67 -27.00
CA GLU A 67 15.68 5.10 -28.21
C GLU A 67 15.02 3.74 -27.94
N ASP A 68 13.77 3.56 -28.36
CA ASP A 68 13.08 2.26 -28.51
C ASP A 68 13.79 1.45 -29.63
N GLY A 69 15.12 1.32 -29.55
CA GLY A 69 15.96 0.65 -30.52
C GLY A 69 15.91 -0.85 -30.29
N GLU A 70 15.51 -1.59 -31.31
CA GLU A 70 15.55 -3.04 -31.28
C GLU A 70 16.98 -3.54 -31.43
N TYR A 71 17.36 -4.55 -30.63
CA TYR A 71 18.69 -5.15 -30.70
C TYR A 71 18.64 -6.65 -30.44
N VAL A 72 19.61 -7.36 -31.02
CA VAL A 72 19.79 -8.80 -30.86
C VAL A 72 20.55 -9.07 -29.55
N LEU A 73 20.06 -9.97 -28.71
CA LEU A 73 20.66 -10.27 -27.40
C LEU A 73 21.80 -11.28 -27.46
N ASP A 74 21.81 -12.15 -28.46
CA ASP A 74 22.82 -13.19 -28.56
C ASP A 74 24.21 -12.59 -28.85
N ALA A 75 25.29 -13.30 -28.49
CA ALA A 75 26.67 -12.90 -28.76
C ALA A 75 27.12 -13.29 -30.18
N ALA A 76 27.97 -12.48 -30.82
CA ALA A 76 28.37 -12.71 -32.21
C ALA A 76 28.99 -14.11 -32.38
N PRO A 77 28.69 -14.83 -33.47
CA PRO A 77 29.25 -16.16 -33.68
C PRO A 77 30.79 -16.06 -33.73
N PRO A 78 31.51 -17.04 -33.14
CA PRO A 78 32.96 -17.04 -33.19
C PRO A 78 33.45 -17.09 -34.65
N PRO A 79 34.65 -16.54 -34.93
CA PRO A 79 35.19 -16.55 -36.28
C PRO A 79 35.38 -17.98 -36.79
N LEU A 80 35.02 -18.20 -38.07
CA LEU A 80 35.08 -19.51 -38.72
C LEU A 80 36.49 -20.11 -38.63
N THR A 81 36.54 -21.37 -38.21
CA THR A 81 37.77 -22.18 -38.16
C THR A 81 38.30 -22.47 -39.57
N LEU A 82 39.58 -22.82 -39.68
CA LEU A 82 40.18 -23.12 -40.98
C LEU A 82 39.47 -24.31 -41.66
N ALA A 83 39.06 -25.33 -40.91
CA ALA A 83 38.31 -26.47 -41.45
C ALA A 83 36.96 -26.06 -42.04
N GLN A 84 36.25 -25.14 -41.40
CA GLN A 84 34.97 -24.62 -41.89
C GLN A 84 35.17 -23.79 -43.17
N LYS A 85 36.22 -22.96 -43.23
CA LYS A 85 36.57 -22.19 -44.43
C LYS A 85 36.96 -23.08 -45.61
N LEU A 86 37.60 -24.22 -45.35
CA LEU A 86 37.98 -25.21 -46.37
C LEU A 86 36.84 -26.17 -46.76
N GLY A 87 35.65 -26.03 -46.15
CA GLY A 87 34.50 -26.90 -46.41
C GLY A 87 34.67 -28.33 -45.89
N LEU A 88 35.66 -28.58 -45.03
CA LEU A 88 35.91 -29.88 -44.41
C LEU A 88 34.92 -30.19 -43.27
N VAL A 89 34.40 -29.12 -42.65
CA VAL A 89 33.35 -29.16 -41.62
C VAL A 89 32.27 -28.16 -42.01
N ALA A 90 31.00 -28.50 -41.78
CA ALA A 90 29.90 -27.57 -42.03
C ALA A 90 30.09 -26.27 -41.23
N SER A 91 29.93 -25.13 -41.90
CA SER A 91 29.89 -23.83 -41.24
C SER A 91 28.67 -23.78 -40.32
N PRO A 92 28.77 -23.19 -39.11
CA PRO A 92 27.61 -22.91 -38.28
C PRO A 92 26.62 -22.05 -39.08
N ALA A 93 25.33 -22.21 -38.79
CA ALA A 93 24.32 -21.32 -39.36
C ALA A 93 24.70 -19.87 -39.05
N GLY A 94 24.72 -19.03 -40.09
CA GLY A 94 25.00 -17.60 -39.95
C GLY A 94 23.91 -16.93 -39.12
N ARG A 95 24.25 -15.76 -38.58
CA ARG A 95 23.25 -14.92 -37.92
C ARG A 95 22.13 -14.53 -38.87
N LEU A 96 20.93 -14.41 -38.33
CA LEU A 96 19.85 -13.76 -39.06
C LEU A 96 20.26 -12.33 -39.41
N THR A 97 20.13 -12.02 -40.70
CA THR A 97 20.30 -10.68 -41.24
C THR A 97 19.18 -9.75 -40.76
N GLU A 98 19.40 -8.44 -40.83
CA GLU A 98 18.38 -7.46 -40.44
C GLU A 98 17.11 -7.62 -41.27
N ASP A 99 17.25 -7.90 -42.58
CA ASP A 99 16.11 -8.17 -43.48
C ASP A 99 15.33 -9.42 -43.05
N GLU A 100 16.00 -10.50 -42.65
CA GLU A 100 15.31 -11.69 -42.14
C GLU A 100 14.59 -11.40 -40.82
N TRP A 101 15.16 -10.55 -39.95
CA TRP A 101 14.49 -10.09 -38.74
C TRP A 101 13.25 -9.26 -39.04
N THR A 102 13.28 -8.38 -40.05
CA THR A 102 12.08 -7.65 -40.46
C THR A 102 10.97 -8.59 -40.93
N GLN A 103 11.31 -9.68 -41.64
CA GLN A 103 10.35 -10.70 -42.06
C GLN A 103 9.81 -11.52 -40.88
N VAL A 104 10.66 -11.89 -39.91
CA VAL A 104 10.23 -12.57 -38.67
C VAL A 104 9.28 -11.67 -37.88
N LYS A 105 9.61 -10.36 -37.77
CA LYS A 105 8.78 -9.37 -37.09
C LYS A 105 7.44 -9.17 -37.81
N ALA A 106 7.45 -9.04 -39.13
CA ALA A 106 6.23 -8.93 -39.94
C ALA A 106 5.29 -10.12 -39.74
N ARG A 107 5.83 -11.35 -39.69
CA ARG A 107 5.04 -12.55 -39.38
C ARG A 107 4.44 -12.53 -37.97
N SER A 108 5.22 -12.13 -36.97
CA SER A 108 4.74 -12.01 -35.58
C SER A 108 3.63 -10.96 -35.44
N ILE A 109 3.76 -9.82 -36.14
CA ILE A 109 2.71 -8.78 -36.20
C ILE A 109 1.45 -9.32 -36.88
N GLN A 110 1.58 -10.03 -38.00
CA GLN A 110 0.44 -10.61 -38.71
C GLN A 110 -0.32 -11.64 -37.85
N GLN A 111 0.41 -12.41 -37.05
CA GLN A 111 -0.15 -13.36 -36.09
C GLN A 111 -0.74 -12.67 -34.85
N GLY A 112 -0.40 -11.40 -34.62
CA GLY A 112 -0.85 -10.65 -33.46
C GLY A 112 -0.21 -11.12 -32.15
N GLU A 113 1.00 -11.69 -32.20
CA GLU A 113 1.63 -12.34 -31.05
C GLU A 113 1.86 -11.37 -29.87
N SER A 114 2.21 -10.12 -30.17
CA SER A 114 2.39 -9.05 -29.17
C SER A 114 1.07 -8.60 -28.51
N SER A 115 -0.09 -8.95 -29.08
CA SER A 115 -1.41 -8.68 -28.49
C SER A 115 -1.88 -9.81 -27.58
N GLN A 116 -1.35 -11.02 -27.75
CA GLN A 116 -1.69 -12.17 -26.93
C GLN A 116 -0.88 -12.15 -25.63
N PRO A 117 -1.39 -12.75 -24.54
CA PRO A 117 -0.61 -12.87 -23.31
C PRO A 117 0.58 -13.81 -23.51
N CYS A 118 1.65 -13.60 -22.72
CA CYS A 118 2.84 -14.44 -22.77
C CYS A 118 2.49 -15.90 -22.46
N ALA A 119 2.81 -16.85 -23.35
CA ALA A 119 2.44 -18.26 -23.15
C ALA A 119 3.11 -18.95 -21.94
N VAL A 120 4.16 -18.35 -21.36
CA VAL A 120 4.87 -18.89 -20.17
C VAL A 120 4.19 -18.46 -18.87
N CYS A 121 3.94 -17.16 -18.66
CA CYS A 121 3.33 -16.65 -17.42
C CYS A 121 1.83 -16.35 -17.53
N ARG A 122 1.26 -16.37 -18.75
CA ARG A 122 -0.14 -16.03 -19.07
C ARG A 122 -0.54 -14.59 -18.76
N GLU A 123 0.42 -13.70 -18.62
CA GLU A 123 0.20 -12.26 -18.38
C GLU A 123 0.35 -11.45 -19.67
N GLU A 124 -0.36 -10.33 -19.76
CA GLU A 124 -0.18 -9.33 -20.83
C GLU A 124 1.20 -8.68 -20.74
N PHE A 125 1.78 -8.34 -21.89
CA PHE A 125 3.12 -7.75 -21.95
C PHE A 125 3.21 -6.33 -21.37
N LEU A 126 2.17 -5.52 -21.54
CA LEU A 126 2.12 -4.14 -21.03
C LEU A 126 3.39 -3.34 -21.38
N LEU A 127 4.15 -2.89 -20.37
CA LEU A 127 5.42 -2.16 -20.52
C LEU A 127 6.66 -3.04 -20.23
N GLN A 128 6.47 -4.34 -20.03
CA GLN A 128 7.57 -5.25 -19.71
C GLN A 128 8.46 -5.49 -20.93
N PRO A 129 9.78 -5.74 -20.74
CA PRO A 129 10.68 -6.08 -21.83
C PRO A 129 10.26 -7.39 -22.50
N GLN A 130 9.98 -7.31 -23.80
CA GLN A 130 9.54 -8.42 -24.64
C GLN A 130 10.65 -8.82 -25.62
N VAL A 131 10.70 -10.10 -25.95
CA VAL A 131 11.67 -10.67 -26.88
C VAL A 131 10.95 -11.45 -27.97
N LEU A 132 11.39 -11.23 -29.21
CA LEU A 132 11.00 -11.97 -30.40
C LEU A 132 12.07 -13.04 -30.67
N LEU A 133 11.62 -14.28 -30.79
CA LEU A 133 12.49 -15.39 -31.17
C LEU A 133 12.52 -15.54 -32.70
N SER A 134 13.58 -16.15 -33.24
CA SER A 134 13.69 -16.47 -34.68
C SER A 134 12.56 -17.37 -35.22
N CYS A 135 11.80 -18.01 -34.33
CA CYS A 135 10.61 -18.79 -34.65
C CYS A 135 9.30 -17.98 -34.61
N SER A 136 9.38 -16.65 -34.68
CA SER A 136 8.27 -15.67 -34.66
C SER A 136 7.40 -15.60 -33.40
N HIS A 137 7.78 -16.32 -32.34
CA HIS A 137 7.09 -16.29 -31.06
C HIS A 137 7.61 -15.17 -30.14
N VAL A 138 6.72 -14.56 -29.36
CA VAL A 138 7.03 -13.44 -28.45
C VAL A 138 6.80 -13.84 -27.00
N PHE A 139 7.73 -13.42 -26.13
CA PHE A 139 7.68 -13.70 -24.70
C PHE A 139 8.27 -12.57 -23.88
N HIS A 140 8.04 -12.56 -22.56
CA HIS A 140 8.81 -11.70 -21.67
C HIS A 140 10.26 -12.15 -21.67
N ARG A 141 11.20 -11.19 -21.67
CA ARG A 141 12.63 -11.47 -21.53
C ARG A 141 12.90 -12.34 -20.30
N ALA A 142 12.28 -12.00 -19.17
CA ALA A 142 12.44 -12.74 -17.92
C ALA A 142 11.90 -14.17 -18.01
N CYS A 143 10.76 -14.37 -18.67
CA CYS A 143 10.13 -15.69 -18.82
C CYS A 143 10.99 -16.64 -19.66
N VAL A 144 11.55 -16.17 -20.78
CA VAL A 144 12.44 -17.01 -21.60
C VAL A 144 13.70 -17.37 -20.84
N GLN A 145 14.32 -16.40 -20.15
CA GLN A 145 15.51 -16.66 -19.34
C GLN A 145 15.25 -17.64 -18.20
N ALA A 146 14.09 -17.54 -17.53
CA ALA A 146 13.69 -18.49 -16.50
C ALA A 146 13.45 -19.88 -17.08
N PHE A 147 12.81 -19.97 -18.25
CA PHE A 147 12.59 -21.23 -18.95
C PHE A 147 13.89 -21.90 -19.36
N GLU A 148 14.83 -21.17 -19.95
CA GLU A 148 16.16 -21.67 -20.34
C GLU A 148 16.94 -22.22 -19.12
N ARG A 149 16.86 -21.53 -17.97
CA ARG A 149 17.49 -21.98 -16.72
C ARG A 149 16.85 -23.26 -16.18
N PHE A 150 15.53 -23.38 -16.28
CA PHE A 150 14.79 -24.53 -15.77
C PHE A 150 14.94 -25.77 -16.66
N SER A 151 14.85 -25.60 -17.98
CA SER A 151 14.94 -26.71 -18.94
C SER A 151 16.38 -27.16 -19.19
N GLY A 152 17.37 -26.30 -18.89
CA GLY A 152 18.78 -26.51 -19.22
C GLY A 152 19.04 -26.48 -20.73
N ARG A 153 18.06 -26.09 -21.56
CA ARG A 153 18.14 -26.07 -23.02
C ARG A 153 17.59 -24.75 -23.57
N ARG A 154 18.27 -24.20 -24.57
CA ARG A 154 17.79 -23.01 -25.31
C ARG A 154 16.82 -23.44 -26.42
N CYS A 155 15.58 -23.73 -26.05
CA CYS A 155 14.51 -24.12 -26.97
C CYS A 155 13.22 -23.30 -26.75
N CYS A 156 12.48 -23.04 -27.82
CA CYS A 156 11.28 -22.20 -27.73
C CYS A 156 10.21 -22.90 -26.86
N PRO A 157 9.60 -22.21 -25.87
CA PRO A 157 8.55 -22.80 -25.04
C PRO A 157 7.33 -23.32 -25.82
N MET A 158 7.03 -22.74 -26.99
CA MET A 158 5.87 -23.12 -27.80
C MET A 158 6.21 -24.18 -28.86
N CYS A 159 7.16 -23.89 -29.75
CA CYS A 159 7.46 -24.78 -30.88
C CYS A 159 8.68 -25.69 -30.68
N ARG A 160 9.35 -25.60 -29.53
CA ARG A 160 10.55 -26.39 -29.17
C ARG A 160 11.73 -26.27 -30.14
N LYS A 161 11.69 -25.31 -31.08
CA LYS A 161 12.82 -25.00 -31.96
C LYS A 161 14.05 -24.67 -31.11
N GLU A 162 15.13 -25.43 -31.32
CA GLU A 162 16.40 -25.23 -30.63
C GLU A 162 17.23 -24.14 -31.34
N GLN A 163 18.20 -23.58 -30.61
CA GLN A 163 19.18 -22.63 -31.16
C GLN A 163 18.54 -21.43 -31.86
N TYR A 164 17.46 -20.88 -31.27
CA TYR A 164 16.89 -19.64 -31.76
C TYR A 164 17.78 -18.44 -31.44
N GLU A 165 17.65 -17.39 -32.25
CA GLU A 165 18.15 -16.07 -31.89
C GLU A 165 17.03 -15.24 -31.25
N THR A 166 17.44 -14.26 -30.45
CA THR A 166 16.57 -13.40 -29.66
C THR A 166 16.79 -11.93 -29.97
N ARG A 167 15.70 -11.22 -30.25
CA ARG A 167 15.68 -9.78 -30.49
C ARG A 167 14.73 -9.11 -29.50
N VAL A 168 15.17 -8.02 -28.87
CA VAL A 168 14.28 -7.19 -28.04
C VAL A 168 13.37 -6.39 -28.96
N ILE A 169 12.08 -6.43 -28.69
CA ILE A 169 11.06 -5.66 -29.40
C ILE A 169 10.25 -4.81 -28.40
N HIS A 170 9.44 -3.86 -28.89
CA HIS A 170 8.64 -2.96 -28.05
C HIS A 170 7.18 -2.82 -28.53
N ASP A 171 6.73 -3.73 -29.40
CA ASP A 171 5.44 -3.66 -30.06
C ASP A 171 4.25 -3.69 -29.08
N ALA A 172 4.29 -4.55 -28.05
CA ALA A 172 3.21 -4.63 -27.07
C ALA A 172 3.20 -3.40 -26.16
N ALA A 173 4.37 -2.84 -25.83
CA ALA A 173 4.46 -1.56 -25.14
C ALA A 173 3.85 -0.41 -25.95
N GLN A 174 4.09 -0.37 -27.25
CA GLN A 174 3.45 0.60 -28.15
C GLN A 174 1.91 0.41 -28.19
N LEU A 175 1.44 -0.83 -28.33
CA LEU A 175 0.01 -1.16 -28.29
C LEU A 175 -0.62 -0.74 -26.96
N PHE A 176 0.01 -1.05 -25.83
CA PHE A 176 -0.47 -0.70 -24.51
C PHE A 176 -0.52 0.82 -24.29
N ARG A 177 0.51 1.56 -24.73
CA ARG A 177 0.51 3.04 -24.72
C ARG A 177 -0.68 3.58 -25.54
N HIS A 178 -0.94 3.02 -26.71
CA HIS A 178 -2.06 3.43 -27.57
C HIS A 178 -3.43 3.15 -26.94
N GLN A 179 -3.62 1.95 -26.37
CA GLN A 179 -4.85 1.59 -25.67
C GLN A 179 -5.08 2.47 -24.44
N SER A 180 -4.02 2.75 -23.68
CA SER A 180 -4.06 3.64 -22.52
C SER A 180 -4.44 5.07 -22.92
N ALA A 181 -3.83 5.60 -23.98
CA ALA A 181 -4.18 6.91 -24.53
C ALA A 181 -5.66 6.97 -24.94
N THR A 182 -6.16 5.95 -25.63
CA THR A 182 -7.57 5.86 -26.03
C THR A 182 -8.51 5.87 -24.82
N ARG A 183 -8.19 5.11 -23.77
CA ARG A 183 -8.99 5.08 -22.52
C ARG A 183 -9.03 6.45 -21.83
N ILE A 184 -7.88 7.12 -21.72
CA ILE A 184 -7.77 8.46 -21.13
C ILE A 184 -8.60 9.47 -21.95
N GLN A 185 -8.43 9.45 -23.27
CA GLN A 185 -9.16 10.34 -24.18
C GLN A 185 -10.67 10.11 -24.11
N ALA A 186 -11.13 8.86 -24.08
CA ALA A 186 -12.54 8.52 -23.95
C ALA A 186 -13.13 9.02 -22.62
N CYS A 187 -12.40 8.82 -21.51
CA CYS A 187 -12.81 9.31 -20.19
C CYS A 187 -12.94 10.84 -20.18
N TRP A 188 -11.95 11.54 -20.74
CA TRP A 188 -11.95 13.00 -20.84
C TRP A 188 -13.10 13.52 -21.71
N ARG A 189 -13.29 12.95 -22.91
CA ARG A 189 -14.42 13.30 -23.80
C ARG A 189 -15.76 13.11 -23.08
N GLY A 190 -15.91 11.99 -22.36
CA GLY A 190 -17.09 11.72 -21.54
C GLY A 190 -17.29 12.73 -20.41
N TYR A 191 -16.23 13.12 -19.70
CA TYR A 191 -16.29 14.15 -18.66
C TYR A 191 -16.73 15.51 -19.22
N VAL A 192 -16.13 15.95 -20.34
CA VAL A 192 -16.49 17.21 -21.01
C VAL A 192 -17.97 17.19 -21.43
N ALA A 193 -18.43 16.09 -22.02
CA ALA A 193 -19.83 15.92 -22.42
C ALA A 193 -20.78 16.01 -21.20
N ARG A 194 -20.50 15.30 -20.11
CA ARG A 194 -21.30 15.34 -18.88
C ARG A 194 -21.30 16.73 -18.24
N LYS A 195 -20.17 17.43 -18.22
CA LYS A 195 -20.07 18.80 -17.70
C LYS A 195 -20.93 19.78 -18.52
N ARG A 196 -20.89 19.66 -19.85
CA ARG A 196 -21.77 20.44 -20.75
C ARG A 196 -23.24 20.09 -20.55
N TYR A 197 -23.57 18.81 -20.50
CA TYR A 197 -24.95 18.33 -20.28
C TYR A 197 -25.51 18.77 -18.93
N THR A 198 -24.71 18.76 -17.87
CA THR A 198 -25.15 19.22 -16.53
C THR A 198 -25.54 20.70 -16.54
N LYS A 199 -24.76 21.55 -17.24
CA LYS A 199 -25.11 22.96 -17.43
C LYS A 199 -26.41 23.10 -18.22
N LEU A 200 -26.54 22.36 -19.33
CA LEU A 200 -27.74 22.37 -20.17
C LEU A 200 -29.00 21.94 -19.41
N ARG A 201 -28.89 20.87 -18.60
CA ARG A 201 -29.98 20.34 -17.77
C ARG A 201 -30.47 21.37 -16.74
N ARG A 202 -29.59 22.26 -16.25
CA ARG A 202 -29.97 23.31 -15.31
C ARG A 202 -30.64 24.51 -15.96
N SER A 203 -30.34 24.80 -17.23
CA SER A 203 -30.87 25.98 -17.92
C SER A 203 -32.06 25.68 -18.83
N ILE A 204 -32.14 24.49 -19.42
CA ILE A 204 -33.20 24.12 -20.36
C ILE A 204 -34.20 23.19 -19.69
N CYS A 205 -35.48 23.60 -19.73
CA CYS A 205 -36.59 22.79 -19.28
C CYS A 205 -36.79 21.56 -20.19
N PRO A 206 -36.74 20.33 -19.65
CA PRO A 206 -36.98 19.12 -20.43
C PRO A 206 -38.41 19.05 -21.00
N LYS A 207 -38.57 18.45 -22.19
CA LYS A 207 -39.90 18.25 -22.82
C LYS A 207 -40.70 17.13 -22.14
N ASP A 208 -40.01 16.09 -21.66
CA ASP A 208 -40.65 14.94 -21.00
C ASP A 208 -41.32 15.34 -19.69
N LYS A 209 -42.58 14.94 -19.51
CA LYS A 209 -43.39 15.31 -18.34
C LYS A 209 -42.73 14.95 -17.00
N ARG A 210 -42.13 13.76 -16.90
CA ARG A 210 -41.46 13.28 -15.67
C ARG A 210 -40.19 14.08 -15.34
N LEU A 211 -39.36 14.35 -16.35
CA LEU A 211 -38.12 15.11 -16.18
C LEU A 211 -38.41 16.59 -15.95
N ARG A 212 -39.46 17.13 -16.57
CA ARG A 212 -39.95 18.49 -16.33
C ARG A 212 -40.42 18.69 -14.89
N ARG A 213 -41.15 17.72 -14.31
CA ARG A 213 -41.53 17.75 -12.89
C ARG A 213 -40.30 17.83 -11.98
N LYS A 214 -39.32 16.93 -12.19
CA LYS A 214 -38.06 16.93 -11.42
C LYS A 214 -37.27 18.24 -11.57
N PHE A 215 -37.23 18.80 -12.78
CA PHE A 215 -36.56 20.08 -13.04
C PHE A 215 -37.17 21.22 -12.22
N PHE A 216 -38.49 21.34 -12.19
CA PHE A 216 -39.15 22.37 -11.39
C PHE A 216 -39.08 22.11 -9.89
N GLU A 217 -39.12 20.85 -9.46
CA GLU A 217 -38.91 20.46 -8.07
C GLU A 217 -37.51 20.89 -7.58
N GLU A 218 -36.45 20.58 -8.34
CA GLU A 218 -35.08 21.03 -8.04
C GLU A 218 -34.99 22.56 -7.99
N LYS A 219 -35.68 23.27 -8.89
CA LYS A 219 -35.70 24.75 -8.92
C LYS A 219 -36.45 25.35 -7.74
N LEU A 220 -37.57 24.76 -7.34
CA LEU A 220 -38.35 25.22 -6.20
C LEU A 220 -37.60 24.96 -4.90
N GLN A 221 -36.89 23.83 -4.80
CA GLN A 221 -36.02 23.53 -3.68
C GLN A 221 -34.88 24.55 -3.58
N GLU A 222 -34.23 24.93 -4.68
CA GLU A 222 -33.20 25.98 -4.70
C GLU A 222 -33.73 27.32 -4.15
N LEU A 223 -34.96 27.70 -4.51
CA LEU A 223 -35.62 28.91 -3.99
C LEU A 223 -35.98 28.77 -2.50
N ASN A 224 -36.52 27.62 -2.09
CA ASN A 224 -36.84 27.35 -0.70
C ASN A 224 -35.59 27.40 0.18
N ASP A 225 -34.50 26.77 -0.25
CA ASP A 225 -33.22 26.80 0.46
C ASP A 225 -32.63 28.21 0.51
N SER A 226 -32.82 29.01 -0.55
CA SER A 226 -32.46 30.43 -0.53
C SER A 226 -33.32 31.23 0.46
N PHE A 227 -34.63 30.94 0.51
CA PHE A 227 -35.57 31.60 1.40
C PHE A 227 -35.31 31.22 2.86
N VAL A 228 -35.13 29.94 3.17
CA VAL A 228 -34.76 29.45 4.50
C VAL A 228 -33.45 30.09 4.96
N ARG A 229 -32.43 30.19 4.09
CA ARG A 229 -31.19 30.90 4.43
C ARG A 229 -31.40 32.39 4.72
N TYR A 230 -32.32 33.04 4.02
CA TYR A 230 -32.67 34.43 4.27
C TYR A 230 -33.49 34.61 5.57
N CYS A 231 -34.38 33.66 5.85
CA CYS A 231 -35.27 33.66 7.02
C CYS A 231 -34.66 33.04 8.27
N HIS A 232 -33.47 32.44 8.18
CA HIS A 232 -32.69 32.02 9.34
C HIS A 232 -32.21 33.28 10.07
N THR A 233 -33.14 33.93 10.76
CA THR A 233 -32.82 34.82 11.87
C THR A 233 -31.97 34.05 12.86
N ASP A 234 -31.11 34.78 13.56
CA ASP A 234 -29.98 34.28 14.31
C ASP A 234 -30.40 33.52 15.59
N THR A 235 -31.13 32.42 15.42
CA THR A 235 -31.60 31.54 16.50
C THR A 235 -30.42 30.98 17.27
N GLU A 236 -29.31 30.68 16.58
CA GLU A 236 -28.07 30.24 17.19
C GLU A 236 -27.42 31.34 18.03
N ALA A 237 -27.37 32.61 17.57
CA ALA A 237 -26.92 33.69 18.44
C ALA A 237 -27.86 33.92 19.63
N PHE A 238 -29.19 33.82 19.44
CA PHE A 238 -30.16 33.93 20.53
C PHE A 238 -29.96 32.84 21.60
N LEU A 239 -29.80 31.58 21.19
CA LEU A 239 -29.53 30.46 22.10
C LEU A 239 -28.15 30.60 22.77
N SER A 240 -27.15 31.10 22.05
CA SER A 240 -25.83 31.41 22.59
C SER A 240 -25.88 32.52 23.65
N ASP A 241 -26.71 33.53 23.44
CA ASP A 241 -26.93 34.62 24.38
C ASP A 241 -27.61 34.13 25.67
N ILE A 242 -28.61 33.24 25.56
CA ILE A 242 -29.24 32.59 26.72
C ILE A 242 -28.20 31.78 27.50
N ASN A 243 -27.40 30.95 26.83
CA ASN A 243 -26.38 30.14 27.48
C ASN A 243 -25.31 31.00 28.17
N ARG A 244 -24.93 32.13 27.56
CA ARG A 244 -24.02 33.11 28.17
C ARG A 244 -24.63 33.72 29.44
N SER A 245 -25.91 34.06 29.41
CA SER A 245 -26.66 34.60 30.57
C SER A 245 -26.80 33.57 31.71
N LEU A 246 -27.06 32.30 31.38
CA LEU A 246 -27.11 31.23 32.37
C LEU A 246 -25.73 30.96 32.99
N SER A 247 -24.68 30.99 32.17
CA SER A 247 -23.29 30.80 32.62
C SER A 247 -22.83 31.92 33.56
N SER A 248 -23.16 33.17 33.24
CA SER A 248 -22.85 34.31 34.12
C SER A 248 -23.58 34.20 35.46
N SER A 249 -24.86 33.81 35.44
CA SER A 249 -25.65 33.58 36.65
C SER A 249 -25.06 32.49 37.53
N ARG A 250 -24.71 31.33 36.95
CA ARG A 250 -24.06 30.21 37.66
C ARG A 250 -22.74 30.63 38.30
N ARG A 251 -21.94 31.49 37.63
CA ARG A 251 -20.68 31.99 38.17
C ARG A 251 -20.88 32.84 39.42
N VAL A 252 -21.94 33.65 39.47
CA VAL A 252 -22.27 34.45 40.67
C VAL A 252 -22.64 33.55 41.85
N PHE A 253 -23.47 32.53 41.62
CA PHE A 253 -23.82 31.56 42.67
C PHE A 253 -22.59 30.83 43.23
N GLN A 254 -21.68 30.38 42.36
CA GLN A 254 -20.42 29.74 42.79
C GLN A 254 -19.52 30.67 43.62
N GLN A 255 -19.49 31.98 43.32
CA GLN A 255 -18.71 32.94 44.11
C GLN A 255 -19.30 33.16 45.49
N LEU A 256 -20.63 33.13 45.62
CA LEU A 256 -21.32 33.24 46.90
C LEU A 256 -21.07 31.99 47.77
N GLU A 257 -21.17 30.80 47.19
CA GLU A 257 -20.91 29.53 47.88
C GLU A 257 -19.47 29.40 48.36
N ARG A 258 -18.48 29.88 47.59
CA ARG A 258 -17.06 29.87 48.00
C ARG A 258 -16.77 30.68 49.26
N LYS A 259 -17.58 31.70 49.58
CA LYS A 259 -17.43 32.50 50.79
C LYS A 259 -17.94 31.80 52.05
N HIS A 260 -18.67 30.69 51.92
CA HIS A 260 -19.47 30.12 53.01
C HIS A 260 -19.01 28.75 53.54
N VAL A 261 -17.81 28.27 53.15
CA VAL A 261 -17.30 26.95 53.58
C VAL A 261 -15.96 27.11 54.30
N SER A 262 -16.02 27.20 55.63
CA SER A 262 -14.85 27.03 56.50
C SER A 262 -14.79 25.58 57.00
N GLU A 263 -13.59 25.03 57.12
CA GLU A 263 -13.37 23.66 57.56
C GLU A 263 -13.81 23.49 59.04
N PRO A 264 -14.64 22.48 59.38
CA PRO A 264 -15.09 22.25 60.75
C PRO A 264 -13.94 21.90 61.69
N ARG A 265 -13.93 22.43 62.91
CA ARG A 265 -12.91 22.10 63.94
C ARG A 265 -13.17 20.70 64.52
N GLU A 266 -12.20 20.12 65.22
CA GLU A 266 -12.33 18.78 65.81
C GLU A 266 -13.55 18.64 66.74
N ASN A 267 -13.81 19.64 67.59
CA ASN A 267 -15.00 19.68 68.46
C ASN A 267 -16.33 19.68 67.67
N ASP A 268 -16.33 20.20 66.44
CA ASP A 268 -17.52 20.19 65.57
C ASP A 268 -17.78 18.79 65.03
N TRP A 269 -16.73 18.02 64.73
CA TRP A 269 -16.86 16.64 64.28
C TRP A 269 -17.42 15.70 65.35
N GLU A 270 -17.03 15.89 66.62
CA GLU A 270 -17.59 15.13 67.75
C GLU A 270 -19.08 15.42 67.94
N ARG A 271 -19.48 16.69 67.77
CA ARG A 271 -20.89 17.10 67.82
C ARG A 271 -21.68 16.49 66.66
N ILE A 272 -21.14 16.52 65.45
CA ILE A 272 -21.76 15.94 64.25
C ILE A 272 -21.90 14.42 64.39
N GLN A 273 -20.88 13.74 64.91
CA GLN A 273 -20.92 12.30 65.15
C GLN A 273 -21.99 11.92 66.19
N SER A 274 -22.08 12.68 67.28
CA SER A 274 -23.14 12.49 68.30
C SER A 274 -24.54 12.67 67.72
N GLN A 275 -24.74 13.62 66.80
CA GLN A 275 -26.02 13.84 66.12
C GLN A 275 -26.41 12.67 65.22
N VAL A 276 -25.45 12.07 64.51
CA VAL A 276 -25.71 10.91 63.66
C VAL A 276 -26.08 9.68 64.50
N ILE A 277 -25.36 9.44 65.59
CA ILE A 277 -25.66 8.35 66.53
C ILE A 277 -27.09 8.48 67.07
N HIS A 278 -27.51 9.69 67.45
CA HIS A 278 -28.87 9.95 67.94
C HIS A 278 -29.94 9.76 66.87
N ARG A 279 -29.64 10.01 65.59
CA ARG A 279 -30.61 9.80 64.48
C ARG A 279 -30.84 8.33 64.18
N GLY A 280 -29.89 7.46 64.50
CA GLY A 280 -30.05 6.00 64.41
C GLY A 280 -30.20 5.45 62.98
N VAL A 281 -29.94 6.24 61.95
CA VAL A 281 -30.00 5.81 60.54
C VAL A 281 -28.59 5.39 60.11
N TRP A 282 -28.39 4.08 59.96
CA TRP A 282 -27.11 3.47 59.61
C TRP A 282 -27.15 2.79 58.24
N ASP A 283 -27.91 3.32 57.29
CA ASP A 283 -27.95 2.80 55.93
C ASP A 283 -27.25 3.79 55.00
N CYS A 284 -26.43 3.30 54.07
CA CYS A 284 -25.82 4.16 53.07
C CYS A 284 -26.87 4.61 52.04
N PRO A 285 -27.18 5.91 51.90
CA PRO A 285 -28.22 6.37 50.97
C PRO A 285 -27.91 6.16 49.48
N ILE A 286 -26.66 5.84 49.12
CA ILE A 286 -26.25 5.63 47.73
C ILE A 286 -26.52 4.19 47.29
N CYS A 287 -26.19 3.22 48.14
CA CYS A 287 -26.29 1.79 47.81
C CYS A 287 -27.37 1.05 48.61
N LEU A 288 -28.00 1.73 49.57
CA LEU A 288 -29.09 1.22 50.43
C LEU A 288 -28.68 0.00 51.27
N THR A 289 -27.42 -0.06 51.71
CA THR A 289 -26.90 -1.16 52.55
C THR A 289 -26.33 -0.65 53.88
N ASP A 290 -26.39 -1.49 54.91
CA ASP A 290 -25.99 -1.17 56.29
C ASP A 290 -24.54 -0.66 56.40
N LEU A 291 -24.33 0.33 57.27
CA LEU A 291 -23.08 0.94 57.69
C LEU A 291 -22.63 0.31 59.02
N CYS A 292 -21.32 0.17 59.24
CA CYS A 292 -20.79 -0.37 60.50
C CYS A 292 -20.96 0.65 61.65
N SER A 293 -21.59 0.24 62.76
CA SER A 293 -21.70 1.07 63.97
C SER A 293 -20.41 1.01 64.81
N PRO A 294 -19.84 2.14 65.27
CA PRO A 294 -18.65 2.17 66.10
C PRO A 294 -18.83 1.66 67.55
N SER A 295 -20.04 1.27 67.98
CA SER A 295 -20.39 1.11 69.41
C SER A 295 -20.80 -0.30 69.85
N LEU A 296 -20.58 -1.33 69.03
CA LEU A 296 -20.86 -2.73 69.40
C LEU A 296 -19.59 -3.59 69.36
N PRO A 297 -19.14 -4.15 70.50
CA PRO A 297 -18.11 -5.19 70.49
C PRO A 297 -18.64 -6.46 69.83
N THR A 298 -17.83 -7.03 68.94
CA THR A 298 -18.09 -8.26 68.21
C THR A 298 -18.08 -9.44 69.18
N GLU A 299 -19.23 -10.03 69.44
CA GLU A 299 -19.33 -11.37 70.04
C GLU A 299 -20.25 -12.24 69.18
N GLY A 300 -19.70 -13.36 68.70
CA GLY A 300 -20.47 -14.57 68.37
C GLY A 300 -21.01 -14.71 66.95
N ASP A 301 -20.24 -15.42 66.12
CA ASP A 301 -20.64 -16.40 65.11
C ASP A 301 -21.98 -16.25 64.35
N ALA A 302 -21.87 -16.00 63.04
CA ALA A 302 -22.05 -17.05 62.02
C ALA A 302 -22.55 -16.45 60.70
N SER A 303 -21.83 -16.78 59.64
CA SER A 303 -22.27 -16.75 58.24
C SER A 303 -22.33 -15.39 57.53
N SER A 304 -21.68 -15.36 56.37
CA SER A 304 -21.73 -14.37 55.27
C SER A 304 -20.92 -13.07 55.44
N HIS A 305 -19.69 -13.10 54.91
CA HIS A 305 -18.95 -12.00 54.23
C HIS A 305 -19.36 -10.53 54.48
N ARG A 306 -19.58 -10.08 55.72
CA ARG A 306 -19.63 -8.65 56.06
C ARG A 306 -18.21 -8.12 56.13
N GLN A 307 -17.61 -7.90 54.95
CA GLN A 307 -16.40 -7.10 54.84
C GLN A 307 -16.66 -5.76 55.53
N HIS A 308 -15.94 -5.45 56.60
CA HIS A 308 -15.96 -4.12 57.21
C HIS A 308 -15.64 -3.07 56.14
N ARG A 309 -16.68 -2.44 55.57
CA ARG A 309 -16.52 -1.36 54.60
C ARG A 309 -16.31 -0.06 55.37
N PRO A 310 -15.22 0.67 55.12
CA PRO A 310 -14.96 1.93 55.82
C PRO A 310 -16.09 2.93 55.57
N THR A 311 -16.51 3.60 56.64
CA THR A 311 -17.60 4.56 56.65
C THR A 311 -17.07 5.98 56.70
N VAL A 312 -17.77 6.89 56.04
CA VAL A 312 -17.35 8.28 55.89
C VAL A 312 -18.48 9.20 56.36
N LEU A 313 -18.16 10.04 57.32
CA LEU A 313 -19.03 11.08 57.83
C LEU A 313 -18.77 12.39 57.10
N LEU A 314 -19.83 13.01 56.59
CA LEU A 314 -19.78 14.33 55.98
C LEU A 314 -20.09 15.43 56.99
N SER A 315 -19.54 16.63 56.78
CA SER A 315 -19.81 17.81 57.61
C SER A 315 -21.28 18.23 57.63
N CYS A 316 -22.08 17.76 56.67
CA CYS A 316 -23.54 17.91 56.64
C CYS A 316 -24.30 16.86 57.46
N SER A 317 -23.62 16.08 58.31
CA SER A 317 -24.20 15.02 59.16
C SER A 317 -24.82 13.84 58.40
N HIS A 318 -24.31 13.55 57.19
CA HIS A 318 -24.69 12.36 56.41
C HIS A 318 -23.53 11.36 56.37
N VAL A 319 -23.85 10.07 56.37
CA VAL A 319 -22.85 8.98 56.37
C VAL A 319 -23.01 8.10 55.14
N PHE A 320 -21.88 7.68 54.56
CA PHE A 320 -21.83 6.83 53.38
C PHE A 320 -20.72 5.78 53.52
N HIS A 321 -20.77 4.69 52.75
CA HIS A 321 -19.56 3.90 52.51
C HIS A 321 -18.57 4.73 51.70
N GLN A 322 -17.29 4.62 52.03
CA GLN A 322 -16.22 5.34 51.35
C GLN A 322 -16.26 5.13 49.83
N ILE A 323 -16.39 3.87 49.40
CA ILE A 323 -16.40 3.49 47.98
C ILE A 323 -17.60 4.10 47.26
N CYS A 324 -18.77 4.14 47.89
CA CYS A 324 -19.99 4.71 47.29
C CYS A 324 -19.87 6.22 47.10
N LEU A 325 -19.29 6.91 48.09
CA LEU A 325 -19.04 8.33 48.00
C LEU A 325 -17.97 8.65 46.94
N GLU A 326 -16.86 7.90 46.92
CA GLU A 326 -15.79 8.08 45.92
C GLU A 326 -16.30 7.83 44.50
N ALA A 327 -17.13 6.80 44.29
CA ALA A 327 -17.77 6.57 43.00
C ALA A 327 -18.66 7.75 42.60
N PHE A 328 -19.47 8.28 43.52
CA PHE A 328 -20.29 9.46 43.26
C PHE A 328 -19.44 10.69 42.90
N GLU A 329 -18.37 10.96 43.65
CA GLU A 329 -17.42 12.05 43.38
C GLU A 329 -16.78 11.90 41.98
N ALA A 330 -16.44 10.69 41.55
CA ALA A 330 -15.85 10.42 40.24
C ALA A 330 -16.80 10.70 39.07
N PHE A 331 -18.12 10.56 39.26
CA PHE A 331 -19.12 10.87 38.23
C PHE A 331 -19.50 12.36 38.18
N THR A 332 -19.25 13.13 39.24
CA THR A 332 -19.56 14.55 39.26
C THR A 332 -18.51 15.37 38.50
N THR A 333 -18.95 16.13 37.49
CA THR A 333 -18.08 17.04 36.72
C THR A 333 -17.77 18.36 37.46
N GLU A 334 -18.37 18.55 38.64
CA GLU A 334 -18.21 19.75 39.45
C GLU A 334 -16.87 19.72 40.20
N SER A 335 -16.14 20.86 40.23
CA SER A 335 -14.85 20.98 40.91
C SER A 335 -14.87 20.74 42.43
N ARG A 336 -16.07 20.69 43.02
CA ARG A 336 -16.31 20.36 44.43
C ARG A 336 -17.54 19.46 44.51
N PRO A 337 -17.44 18.23 45.02
CA PRO A 337 -18.58 17.34 45.10
C PRO A 337 -19.58 17.85 46.15
N SER A 338 -20.87 17.79 45.81
CA SER A 338 -21.99 18.14 46.69
C SER A 338 -22.58 16.87 47.33
N CYS A 339 -23.13 16.99 48.53
CA CYS A 339 -23.68 15.82 49.23
C CYS A 339 -24.83 15.21 48.42
N PRO A 340 -24.85 13.89 48.17
CA PRO A 340 -25.93 13.24 47.40
C PRO A 340 -27.34 13.48 47.95
N VAL A 341 -27.45 13.72 49.26
CA VAL A 341 -28.73 13.86 49.97
C VAL A 341 -29.16 15.33 50.04
N CYS A 342 -28.31 16.19 50.61
CA CYS A 342 -28.68 17.58 50.87
C CYS A 342 -28.07 18.60 49.91
N ARG A 343 -27.27 18.15 48.93
CA ARG A 343 -26.58 18.97 47.91
C ARG A 343 -25.66 20.06 48.48
N SER A 344 -25.43 20.08 49.78
CA SER A 344 -24.49 21.00 50.41
C SER A 344 -23.05 20.58 50.10
N VAL A 345 -22.16 21.55 49.93
CA VAL A 345 -20.71 21.30 49.95
C VAL A 345 -20.33 20.71 51.31
N TYR A 346 -19.43 19.73 51.30
CA TYR A 346 -19.07 19.01 52.51
C TYR A 346 -17.56 18.83 52.66
N HIS A 347 -17.12 18.67 53.91
CA HIS A 347 -15.86 18.02 54.27
C HIS A 347 -16.17 16.57 54.66
N LYS A 348 -15.18 15.67 54.54
CA LYS A 348 -15.36 14.24 54.83
C LYS A 348 -14.33 13.77 55.87
N LYS A 349 -14.78 12.95 56.83
CA LYS A 349 -13.95 12.33 57.87
C LYS A 349 -14.23 10.82 57.89
N LEU A 350 -13.19 10.01 57.88
CA LEU A 350 -13.31 8.56 58.06
C LEU A 350 -13.65 8.25 59.52
N ILE A 351 -14.62 7.37 59.74
CA ILE A 351 -15.09 6.93 61.06
C ILE A 351 -15.15 5.42 61.16
#